data_AF-A0A5M4BCK0-F1
#
_entry.id   AF-A0A5M4BCK0-F1
#
_cell.length_a   1.000
_cell.length_b   1.000
_cell.length_c   1.000
_cell.angle_alpha   90.00
_cell.angle_beta   90.00
_cell.angle_gamma   90.00
#
_symmetry.space_group_name_H-M   'P 1'
#
loop_
_entity.id
_entity.type
_entity.pdbx_description
1 polymer ?
#
loop_
_entity_poly.entity_id
_entity_poly.type
_entity_poly.pdbx_seq_one_letter_code
_entity_poly.pdbx_strand_id
1 'polypeptide(L)'
;MDLFPKEEKVIFEEDKKLTYEEAFSESELVLYATDIQKLGNSYARGIKKFYLYQVKEGYIKKSPKKFKSNNKILFISNEDLFTGDILKDSVYLFLTPLADYKLLKNHSDIQYSWLEKAPLLTK
;
A
#
# COMPACT_ATOMS: atom_id res chain seq x y z
N MET A 1 5.63 -43.69 -31.20
CA MET A 1 4.96 -42.39 -31.40
C MET A 1 4.33 -42.03 -30.08
N ASP A 2 4.93 -41.08 -29.36
CA ASP A 2 4.32 -40.53 -28.14
C ASP A 2 3.17 -39.60 -28.53
N LEU A 3 1.97 -39.88 -28.02
CA LEU A 3 0.70 -39.23 -28.36
C LEU A 3 0.31 -38.10 -27.40
N PHE A 4 1.23 -37.65 -26.55
CA PHE A 4 0.96 -36.58 -25.59
C PHE A 4 1.98 -35.46 -25.77
N PRO A 5 1.57 -34.25 -26.22
CA PRO A 5 2.44 -33.11 -26.15
C PRO A 5 2.79 -32.87 -24.68
N LYS A 6 4.08 -32.68 -24.37
CA LYS A 6 4.53 -32.26 -23.04
C LYS A 6 3.75 -31.01 -22.69
N GLU A 7 2.91 -31.09 -21.65
CA GLU A 7 2.23 -29.94 -21.10
C GLU A 7 3.30 -28.89 -20.75
N GLU A 8 3.34 -27.82 -21.54
CA GLU A 8 4.01 -26.59 -21.12
C GLU A 8 3.32 -26.16 -19.84
N LYS A 9 4.00 -26.36 -18.70
CA LYS A 9 3.62 -25.77 -17.44
C LYS A 9 3.61 -24.26 -17.67
N VAL A 10 2.43 -23.70 -17.91
CA VAL A 10 2.18 -22.28 -17.77
C VAL A 10 2.47 -21.96 -16.31
N ILE A 11 3.69 -21.48 -16.04
CA ILE A 11 4.03 -20.88 -14.76
C ILE A 11 3.21 -19.60 -14.74
N PHE A 12 2.05 -19.65 -14.08
CA PHE A 12 1.42 -18.43 -13.63
C PHE A 12 2.46 -17.77 -12.73
N GLU A 13 3.05 -16.66 -13.18
CA GLU A 13 3.84 -15.80 -12.32
C GLU A 13 2.89 -15.34 -11.22
N GLU A 14 2.90 -16.06 -10.08
CA GLU A 14 2.34 -15.53 -8.85
C GLU A 14 2.92 -14.14 -8.69
N ASP A 15 2.06 -13.12 -8.57
CA ASP A 15 2.47 -11.73 -8.37
C ASP A 15 3.41 -11.64 -7.16
N LYS A 16 4.72 -11.79 -7.43
CA LYS A 16 5.73 -11.94 -6.40
C LYS A 16 5.76 -10.66 -5.59
N LYS A 17 5.42 -10.77 -4.31
CA LYS A 17 5.54 -9.66 -3.37
C LYS A 17 6.99 -9.23 -3.26
N LEU A 18 7.20 -7.92 -3.11
CA LEU A 18 8.53 -7.36 -2.85
C LEU A 18 9.05 -7.88 -1.51
N THR A 19 10.37 -8.02 -1.41
CA THR A 19 11.06 -8.19 -0.13
C THR A 19 11.03 -6.88 0.68
N TYR A 20 11.38 -6.95 1.96
CA TYR A 20 11.53 -5.75 2.79
C TYR A 20 12.50 -4.74 2.17
N GLU A 21 13.65 -5.21 1.66
CA GLU A 21 14.71 -4.35 1.13
C GLU A 21 14.28 -3.67 -0.18
N GLU A 22 13.63 -4.41 -1.07
CA GLU A 22 13.05 -3.87 -2.31
C GLU A 22 11.97 -2.84 -2.00
N ALA A 23 11.00 -3.19 -1.15
CA ALA A 23 9.91 -2.29 -0.76
C ALA A 23 10.43 -1.03 -0.04
N PHE A 24 11.45 -1.17 0.81
CA PHE A 24 12.09 -0.05 1.50
C PHE A 24 12.84 0.86 0.53
N SER A 25 13.50 0.30 -0.49
CA SER A 25 14.22 1.05 -1.51
C SER A 25 13.25 1.87 -2.38
N GLU A 26 12.19 1.23 -2.88
CA GLU A 26 11.21 1.82 -3.80
C GLU A 26 10.27 2.82 -3.12
N SER A 27 9.99 2.66 -1.82
CA SER A 27 9.12 3.58 -1.07
C SER A 27 9.80 4.92 -0.82
N GLU A 28 9.04 6.01 -0.90
CA GLU A 28 9.54 7.34 -0.50
C GLU A 28 9.33 7.59 1.00
N LEU A 29 8.24 7.06 1.56
CA LEU A 29 7.91 7.12 2.97
C LEU A 29 7.75 5.70 3.51
N VAL A 30 8.49 5.37 4.57
CA VAL A 30 8.36 4.10 5.29
C VAL A 30 8.05 4.39 6.74
N LEU A 31 7.01 3.76 7.25
CA LEU A 31 6.50 3.95 8.60
C LEU A 31 6.46 2.62 9.32
N TYR A 32 6.67 2.66 10.62
CA TYR A 32 6.25 1.61 11.52
C TYR A 32 5.00 2.09 12.25
N ALA A 33 3.85 1.51 11.93
CA ALA A 33 2.55 1.90 12.46
C ALA A 33 2.05 0.87 13.48
N THR A 34 1.43 1.34 14.55
CA THR A 34 0.85 0.52 15.62
C THR A 34 -0.67 0.65 15.71
N ASP A 35 -1.22 1.70 15.11
CA ASP A 35 -2.66 1.91 14.97
C ASP A 35 -2.97 2.51 13.59
N ILE A 36 -3.67 1.74 12.77
CA ILE A 36 -4.14 2.14 11.46
C ILE A 36 -5.66 2.00 11.41
N GLN A 37 -6.34 3.06 11.00
CA GLN A 37 -7.78 3.08 10.79
C GLN A 37 -8.10 3.09 9.30
N LYS A 38 -8.96 2.18 8.86
CA LYS A 38 -9.61 2.21 7.55
C LYS A 38 -10.79 3.17 7.62
N LEU A 39 -10.72 4.23 6.83
CA LEU A 39 -11.74 5.30 6.81
C LEU A 39 -12.88 5.02 5.84
N GLY A 40 -12.63 4.19 4.83
CA GLY A 40 -13.65 3.84 3.83
C GLY A 40 -13.04 3.29 2.55
N ASN A 41 -13.89 3.13 1.54
CA ASN A 41 -13.53 2.61 0.23
C ASN A 41 -14.39 3.25 -0.87
N SER A 42 -13.90 3.21 -2.11
CA SER A 42 -14.68 3.55 -3.28
C SER A 42 -15.27 2.27 -3.90
N TYR A 43 -16.59 2.12 -3.77
CA TYR A 43 -17.35 1.12 -4.53
C TYR A 43 -18.43 1.84 -5.34
N ALA A 44 -18.11 2.18 -6.59
CA ALA A 44 -19.07 2.73 -7.53
C ALA A 44 -18.81 2.14 -8.92
N ARG A 45 -19.88 1.96 -9.70
CA ARG A 45 -19.79 1.45 -11.08
C ARG A 45 -18.90 2.39 -11.91
N GLY A 46 -17.84 1.85 -12.51
CA GLY A 46 -16.93 2.59 -13.38
C GLY A 46 -15.82 3.38 -12.68
N ILE A 47 -15.71 3.33 -11.34
CA ILE A 47 -14.63 4.00 -10.59
C ILE A 47 -13.59 2.96 -10.15
N LYS A 48 -12.30 3.30 -10.27
CA LYS A 48 -11.20 2.47 -9.75
C LYS A 48 -11.37 2.31 -8.23
N LYS A 49 -11.46 1.06 -7.80
CA LYS A 49 -11.60 0.70 -6.40
C LYS A 49 -10.35 1.12 -5.64
N PHE A 50 -10.53 1.84 -4.54
CA PHE A 50 -9.48 2.14 -3.59
C PHE A 50 -10.02 2.10 -2.16
N TYR A 51 -9.12 1.93 -1.23
CA TYR A 51 -9.34 1.96 0.20
C TYR A 51 -8.58 3.14 0.79
N LEU A 52 -9.19 3.85 1.74
CA LEU A 52 -8.58 4.98 2.41
C LEU A 52 -8.19 4.59 3.83
N TYR A 53 -6.94 4.85 4.21
CA TYR A 53 -6.40 4.55 5.52
C TYR A 53 -5.80 5.80 6.17
N GLN A 54 -5.82 5.81 7.50
CA GLN A 54 -5.18 6.80 8.34
C GLN A 54 -4.26 6.11 9.34
N VAL A 55 -3.01 6.57 9.43
CA VAL A 55 -2.11 6.20 10.52
C VAL A 55 -2.42 7.09 11.72
N LYS A 56 -2.80 6.48 12.85
CA LYS A 56 -3.03 7.18 14.12
C LYS A 56 -1.77 7.23 14.97
N GLU A 57 -1.06 6.12 15.04
CA GLU A 57 0.14 5.96 15.86
C GLU A 57 1.23 5.20 15.11
N GLY A 58 2.47 5.61 15.36
CA GLY A 58 3.65 5.03 14.73
C GLY A 58 4.84 5.99 14.72
N TYR A 59 5.92 5.57 14.09
CA TYR A 59 7.10 6.40 13.87
C TYR A 59 7.68 6.19 12.47
N ILE A 60 8.39 7.21 11.98
CA ILE A 60 8.90 7.26 10.61
C ILE A 60 10.27 6.58 10.56
N LYS A 61 10.46 5.66 9.60
CA LYS A 61 11.74 4.99 9.32
C LYS A 61 12.49 5.63 8.15
N LYS A 62 11.76 6.05 7.11
CA LYS A 62 12.29 6.72 5.91
C LYS A 62 11.31 7.81 5.53
N SER A 63 11.78 9.01 5.23
CA SER A 63 10.93 10.11 4.75
C SER A 63 11.66 10.96 3.72
N PRO A 64 10.92 11.64 2.83
CA PRO A 64 11.53 12.65 1.97
C PRO A 64 12.04 13.84 2.78
N LYS A 65 13.05 14.54 2.25
CA LYS A 65 13.69 15.70 2.92
C LYS A 65 12.73 16.83 3.31
N LYS A 66 11.57 16.95 2.63
CA LYS A 66 10.57 17.99 2.86
C LYS A 66 9.32 17.49 3.61
N PHE A 67 9.41 16.34 4.29
CA PHE A 67 8.28 15.80 5.04
C PHE A 67 7.86 16.72 6.19
N LYS A 68 6.57 17.08 6.25
CA LYS A 68 6.00 17.88 7.35
C LYS A 68 5.38 16.93 8.38
N SER A 69 5.99 16.84 9.56
CA SER A 69 5.58 15.90 10.63
C SER A 69 4.22 16.17 11.26
N ASN A 70 3.66 17.37 11.11
CA ASN A 70 2.45 17.77 11.83
C ASN A 70 1.14 17.34 11.15
N ASN A 71 1.20 16.71 9.99
CA ASN A 71 0.00 16.30 9.26
C ASN A 71 -0.33 14.83 9.52
N LYS A 72 -1.63 14.54 9.67
CA LYS A 72 -2.16 13.17 9.70
C LYS A 72 -1.70 12.46 8.43
N ILE A 73 -1.12 11.27 8.57
CA ILE A 73 -0.68 10.49 7.41
C ILE A 73 -1.89 9.71 6.88
N LEU A 74 -2.40 10.17 5.74
CA LEU A 74 -3.45 9.51 4.99
C LEU A 74 -2.85 8.89 3.72
N PHE A 75 -3.28 7.67 3.42
CA PHE A 75 -2.86 6.98 2.21
C PHE A 75 -3.99 6.13 1.63
N ILE A 76 -3.91 5.86 0.34
CA ILE A 76 -4.85 4.95 -0.34
C ILE A 76 -4.18 3.65 -0.74
N SER A 77 -4.95 2.58 -0.89
CA SER A 77 -4.51 1.32 -1.52
C SER A 77 -5.53 0.86 -2.56
N ASN A 78 -5.06 0.22 -3.63
CA ASN A 78 -5.96 -0.43 -4.60
C ASN A 78 -6.48 -1.79 -4.08
N GLU A 79 -5.84 -2.34 -3.05
CA GLU A 79 -6.20 -3.61 -2.41
C GLU A 79 -6.61 -3.40 -0.93
N ASP A 80 -7.35 -4.37 -0.40
CA ASP A 80 -7.71 -4.38 1.02
C ASP A 80 -6.52 -4.88 1.83
N LEU A 81 -5.91 -4.03 2.66
CA LEU A 81 -4.69 -4.39 3.37
C LEU A 81 -4.98 -5.29 4.57
N PHE A 82 -6.09 -5.06 5.28
CA PHE A 82 -6.46 -5.85 6.44
C PHE A 82 -7.98 -5.94 6.58
N THR A 83 -8.43 -7.05 7.17
CA THR A 83 -9.84 -7.28 7.47
C THR A 83 -10.27 -6.44 8.66
N GLY A 84 -11.41 -5.74 8.54
CA GLY A 84 -11.97 -4.88 9.59
C GLY A 84 -11.66 -3.39 9.39
N ASP A 85 -11.96 -2.59 10.42
CA ASP A 85 -11.86 -1.12 10.36
C ASP A 85 -10.60 -0.57 11.05
N ILE A 86 -9.98 -1.34 11.95
CA ILE A 86 -8.81 -0.92 12.71
C ILE A 86 -7.81 -2.08 12.78
N LEU A 87 -6.55 -1.78 12.51
CA LEU A 87 -5.42 -2.66 12.74
C LEU A 87 -4.60 -2.11 13.91
N LYS A 88 -4.56 -2.85 15.02
CA LYS A 88 -3.80 -2.53 16.24
C LYS A 88 -2.49 -3.31 16.36
N ASP A 89 -2.05 -3.92 15.28
CA ASP A 89 -0.78 -4.63 15.23
C ASP A 89 0.33 -3.71 14.74
N SER A 90 1.55 -4.05 15.13
CA SER A 90 2.75 -3.40 14.64
C SER A 90 3.03 -3.82 13.20
N VAL A 91 2.91 -2.88 12.25
CA VAL A 91 3.15 -3.15 10.83
C VAL A 91 4.09 -2.15 10.18
N TYR A 92 4.86 -2.62 9.20
CA TYR A 92 5.56 -1.72 8.30
C TYR A 92 4.66 -1.26 7.17
N LEU A 93 4.65 0.05 6.92
CA LEU A 93 3.97 0.65 5.80
C LEU A 93 4.97 1.19 4.78
N PHE A 94 4.77 0.79 3.52
CA PHE A 94 5.61 1.14 2.38
C PHE A 94 4.81 2.02 1.43
N LEU A 95 5.13 3.31 1.40
CA LEU A 95 4.32 4.33 0.76
C LEU A 95 5.09 5.07 -0.33
N THR A 96 4.40 5.28 -1.46
CA THR A 96 4.86 6.09 -2.60
C THR A 96 4.02 7.35 -2.73
N PRO A 97 4.55 8.43 -3.33
CA PRO A 97 3.74 9.60 -3.62
C PRO A 97 2.57 9.23 -4.53
N LEU A 98 1.40 9.79 -4.25
CA LEU A 98 0.20 9.54 -5.01
C LEU A 98 0.39 9.99 -6.48
N ALA A 99 0.60 9.09 -7.44
CA ALA A 99 0.83 9.50 -8.83
C ALA A 99 -0.48 9.78 -9.59
N ASP A 100 -1.48 8.93 -9.39
CA ASP A 100 -2.62 8.77 -10.32
C ASP A 100 -3.86 9.61 -10.00
N TYR A 101 -3.86 10.39 -8.92
CA TYR A 101 -5.05 11.11 -8.47
C TYR A 101 -4.80 12.62 -8.38
N LYS A 102 -4.59 13.25 -9.55
CA LYS A 102 -4.41 14.71 -9.67
C LYS A 102 -5.55 15.51 -9.00
N LEU A 103 -6.77 14.97 -9.00
CA LEU A 103 -7.93 15.59 -8.37
C LEU A 103 -7.91 15.48 -6.84
N LEU A 104 -7.38 14.39 -6.27
CA LEU A 104 -7.25 14.22 -4.81
C LEU A 104 -6.10 15.09 -4.27
N LYS A 105 -5.02 15.27 -5.02
CA LYS A 105 -3.88 16.10 -4.62
C LYS A 105 -4.23 17.57 -4.33
N ASN A 106 -5.21 18.11 -5.02
CA ASN A 106 -5.52 19.54 -4.94
C ASN A 106 -6.48 19.90 -3.79
N HIS A 107 -7.19 18.92 -3.23
CA HIS A 107 -8.24 19.16 -2.23
C HIS A 107 -8.16 18.25 -0.99
N SER A 108 -7.28 17.26 -0.95
CA SER A 108 -7.19 16.32 0.18
C SER A 108 -5.78 16.26 0.77
N ASP A 109 -5.70 16.03 2.09
CA ASP A 109 -4.46 15.76 2.81
C ASP A 109 -3.82 14.39 2.42
N ILE A 110 -4.38 13.68 1.43
CA ILE A 110 -3.92 12.38 0.94
C ILE A 110 -2.79 12.59 -0.06
N GLN A 111 -1.56 12.33 0.37
CA GLN A 111 -0.35 12.55 -0.43
C GLN A 111 0.32 11.25 -0.88
N TYR A 112 -0.11 10.11 -0.32
CA TYR A 112 0.56 8.82 -0.48
C TYR A 112 -0.39 7.72 -0.94
N SER A 113 0.18 6.73 -1.62
CA SER A 113 -0.44 5.45 -1.94
C SER A 113 0.40 4.30 -1.39
N TRP A 114 -0.25 3.17 -1.10
CA TRP A 114 0.41 1.91 -0.85
C TRP A 114 1.28 1.53 -2.05
N LEU A 115 2.52 1.11 -1.79
CA LEU A 115 3.40 0.59 -2.83
C LEU A 115 2.82 -0.73 -3.34
N GLU A 116 2.56 -0.81 -4.64
CA GLU A 116 2.05 -2.02 -5.27
C GLU A 116 3.01 -3.20 -5.02
N LYS A 117 2.46 -4.38 -4.71
CA LYS A 117 3.22 -5.60 -4.35
C LYS A 117 4.04 -5.49 -3.07
N ALA A 118 3.95 -4.40 -2.30
CA ALA A 118 4.63 -4.32 -1.02
C ALA A 118 4.07 -5.35 -0.02
N PRO A 119 4.93 -5.98 0.80
CA PRO A 119 4.49 -6.93 1.80
C PRO A 119 3.88 -6.20 3.00
N LEU A 120 2.76 -6.71 3.52
CA LEU A 120 2.26 -6.29 4.82
C LEU A 120 2.99 -7.08 5.90
N LEU A 121 4.07 -6.52 6.42
CA LEU A 121 4.91 -7.16 7.43
C LEU A 121 4.43 -6.79 8.83
N THR A 122 3.76 -7.74 9.48
CA THR A 122 3.40 -7.68 10.90
C THR A 122 4.58 -8.13 11.76
N LYS A 123 4.81 -7.45 12.88
CA LYS A 123 5.85 -7.80 13.85
C LYS A 123 5.23 -8.19 15.20
#